data_AF-A0A520JTW4-F1
#
_entry.id   AF-A0A520JTW4-F1
#
_cell.length_a   1.000
_cell.length_b   1.000
_cell.length_c   1.000
_cell.angle_alpha   90.00
_cell.angle_beta   90.00
_cell.angle_gamma   90.00
#
_symmetry.space_group_name_H-M   'P 1'
#
loop_
_entity.id
_entity.type
_entity.pdbx_description
1 polymer ?
#
loop_
_entity_poly.entity_id
_entity_poly.type
_entity_poly.pdbx_seq_one_letter_code
_entity_poly.pdbx_strand_id
1 'polypeptide(L)' 'MRTGVDSTDYSDDVLDVQLGIKKYKCLDCGNAFIGAGKTVVCPSCHSSNVVPK' A
#
# COMPACT_ATOMS: atom_id res chain seq x y z
N MET A 1 14.32 29.70 19.42
CA MET A 1 14.32 28.28 19.00
C MET A 1 12.99 27.66 19.44
N ARG A 2 12.13 27.24 18.52
CA ARG A 2 10.98 26.38 18.85
C ARG A 2 11.33 24.99 18.37
N THR A 3 11.88 24.19 19.28
CA THR A 3 12.14 22.77 19.12
C THR A 3 10.87 22.02 19.46
N GLY A 4 10.55 20.97 18.70
CA GLY A 4 9.55 19.99 19.10
C GLY A 4 8.68 19.57 17.95
N VAL A 5 9.18 18.62 17.15
CA VAL A 5 8.37 17.74 16.33
C VAL A 5 7.40 17.02 17.26
N ASP A 6 6.11 17.30 17.11
CA ASP A 6 5.05 16.35 17.44
C ASP A 6 4.21 16.18 16.17
N SER A 7 4.89 15.82 15.08
CA SER A 7 4.21 15.23 13.94
C SER A 7 3.86 13.82 14.39
N THR A 8 2.70 13.73 15.02
CA THR A 8 1.92 12.53 15.31
C THR A 8 2.63 11.25 14.91
N ASP A 9 2.90 10.43 15.93
CA ASP A 9 2.89 8.98 15.88
C ASP A 9 1.72 8.50 14.99
N TYR A 10 1.92 8.57 13.67
CA TYR A 10 0.95 8.20 12.67
C TYR A 10 1.42 6.85 12.21
N SER A 11 1.09 5.86 13.04
CA SER A 11 1.34 4.47 12.73
C SER A 11 0.66 4.17 11.39
N ASP A 12 1.47 3.76 10.39
CA ASP A 12 1.05 3.35 9.03
C ASP A 12 -0.15 2.38 9.08
N ASP A 13 -0.30 1.68 10.21
CA ASP A 13 -1.31 0.70 10.56
C ASP A 13 -2.75 1.28 10.67
N VAL A 14 -2.93 2.54 11.08
CA VAL A 14 -4.28 3.12 11.27
C VAL A 14 -4.91 3.52 9.92
N LEU A 15 -4.10 3.95 8.95
CA LEU A 15 -4.52 4.23 7.59
C LEU A 15 -4.97 2.97 6.84
N ASP A 16 -4.22 1.88 7.00
CA ASP A 16 -4.48 0.59 6.33
C ASP A 16 -5.87 0.07 6.69
N VAL A 17 -6.24 0.17 7.98
CA VAL A 17 -7.54 -0.25 8.51
C VAL A 17 -8.68 0.69 8.08
N GLN A 18 -8.45 2.01 8.08
CA GLN A 18 -9.49 2.98 7.76
C GLN A 18 -9.79 3.08 6.26
N LEU A 19 -8.77 2.90 5.40
CA LEU A 19 -8.87 3.04 3.94
C LEU A 19 -8.89 1.70 3.20
N GLY A 20 -8.59 0.59 3.88
CA GLY A 20 -8.55 -0.75 3.26
C GLY A 20 -7.50 -0.87 2.15
N ILE A 21 -6.44 -0.07 2.22
CA ILE A 21 -5.30 -0.12 1.31
C ILE A 21 -4.36 -1.23 1.77
N LYS A 22 -3.79 -2.01 0.85
CA LYS A 22 -2.78 -3.03 1.15
C LYS A 22 -1.66 -2.96 0.13
N LYS A 23 -0.45 -3.37 0.53
CA LYS A 23 0.71 -3.47 -0.36
C LYS A 23 0.62 -4.79 -1.14
N TYR A 24 0.81 -4.75 -2.45
CA TYR A 24 0.79 -5.88 -3.36
C TYR A 24 2.08 -5.97 -4.17
N LYS A 25 2.43 -7.18 -4.60
CA LYS A 25 3.50 -7.49 -5.53
C LYS A 25 2.96 -8.29 -6.71
N CYS A 26 3.25 -7.85 -7.93
CA CYS A 26 2.97 -8.62 -9.14
C CYS A 26 4.03 -9.71 -9.34
N LEU A 27 3.56 -10.93 -9.59
CA LEU A 27 4.43 -12.09 -9.81
C LEU A 27 4.92 -12.23 -11.26
N ASP A 28 4.28 -11.56 -12.21
CA ASP A 28 4.69 -11.63 -13.62
C ASP A 28 5.77 -10.59 -13.97
N CYS A 29 5.61 -9.34 -13.52
CA CYS A 29 6.57 -8.27 -13.83
C CYS A 29 7.41 -7.83 -12.63
N GLY A 30 7.10 -8.31 -11.42
CA GLY A 30 7.82 -7.98 -10.20
C GLY A 30 7.45 -6.62 -9.57
N ASN A 31 6.55 -5.84 -10.18
CA ASN A 31 6.20 -4.51 -9.68
C ASN A 31 5.51 -4.58 -8.30
N ALA A 32 5.84 -3.64 -7.41
CA ALA A 32 5.20 -3.48 -6.10
C ALA A 32 4.35 -2.21 -6.08
N PHE A 33 3.12 -2.30 -5.60
CA PHE A 33 2.16 -1.19 -5.63
C PHE A 33 1.14 -1.30 -4.49
N ILE A 34 0.44 -0.22 -4.17
CA ILE A 34 -0.62 -0.20 -3.17
C ILE A 34 -1.96 -0.37 -3.89
N GLY A 35 -2.79 -1.31 -3.43
CA GLY A 35 -4.12 -1.59 -3.97
C GLY A 35 -5.19 -1.42 -2.90
N ALA A 36 -6.36 -0.94 -3.31
CA ALA A 36 -7.55 -0.84 -2.46
C ALA A 36 -8.67 -1.76 -2.99
N GLY A 37 -9.40 -2.42 -2.09
CA GLY A 37 -10.58 -3.20 -2.43
C GLY A 37 -10.33 -4.70 -2.71
N LYS A 38 -11.31 -5.34 -3.35
CA LYS A 38 -11.40 -6.81 -3.49
C LYS A 38 -10.71 -7.37 -4.73
N THR A 39 -10.56 -6.54 -5.76
CA THR A 39 -10.04 -6.94 -7.07
C THR A 39 -8.87 -6.04 -7.41
N VAL A 40 -7.66 -6.60 -7.35
CA VAL A 40 -6.42 -5.85 -7.55
C VAL A 40 -5.71 -6.43 -8.77
N VAL A 41 -5.32 -5.55 -9.70
CA VAL A 41 -4.55 -5.88 -10.90
C VAL A 41 -3.28 -5.04 -10.93
N CYS A 42 -2.23 -5.57 -11.54
CA CYS A 42 -0.97 -4.85 -11.65
C CYS A 42 -1.12 -3.64 -12.58
N PRO A 43 -0.82 -2.41 -12.13
CA PRO A 43 -0.93 -1.22 -12.98
C PRO A 43 0.15 -1.12 -14.06
N SER A 44 1.21 -1.94 -13.98
CA SER A 44 2.32 -1.90 -14.93
C SER A 44 2.13 -2.84 -16.11
N CYS A 45 1.61 -4.06 -15.87
CA CYS A 45 1.44 -5.07 -16.91
C CYS A 45 0.00 -5.56 -17.08
N HIS A 46 -0.94 -5.00 -16.30
CA HIS A 46 -2.36 -5.39 -16.28
C HIS A 46 -2.62 -6.86 -15.91
N SER A 47 -1.63 -7.55 -15.37
CA SER A 47 -1.81 -8.91 -14.89
C SER A 47 -2.62 -8.96 -13.59
N SER A 48 -3.48 -9.97 -13.47
CA SER A 48 -4.18 -10.34 -12.23
C SER A 48 -3.34 -11.19 -11.28
N ASN A 49 -2.11 -11.58 -11.67
CA ASN A 49 -1.21 -12.40 -10.85
C ASN A 49 -0.46 -11.53 -9.83
N VAL A 50 -1.18 -11.12 -8.78
CA VAL A 50 -0.68 -10.24 -7.72
C VAL A 50 -0.93 -10.86 -6.34
N VAL A 51 0.01 -10.68 -5.41
CA VAL A 51 -0.07 -11.18 -4.04
C VAL A 51 0.14 -10.05 -3.03
N PRO A 52 -0.55 -10.05 -1.87
CA PRO A 52 -0.25 -9.11 -0.80
C PRO A 52 1.18 -9.33 -0.29
N LYS A 53 1.89 -8.24 0.01
CA LYS A 53 3.28 -8.24 0.49
C LYS A 53 3.34 -7.96 1.99
#